data_AF-A0A936HQB4-F1
#
_entry.id   AF-A0A936HQB4-F1
#
_cell.length_a   1.000
_cell.length_b   1.000
_cell.length_c   1.000
_cell.angle_alpha   90.00
_cell.angle_beta   90.00
_cell.angle_gamma   90.00
#
_symmetry.space_group_name_H-M   'P 1'
#
loop_
_entity.id
_entity.type
_entity.pdbx_description
1 polymer ?
#
loop_
_entity_poly.entity_id
_entity_poly.type
_entity_poly.pdbx_seq_one_letter_code
_entity_poly.pdbx_strand_id
1 'polypeptide(L)'
;MPICLILRNVMPLLCWLVCGGLVALVPPAASAQRFDLFDVDITAFPLVTARFIALDANGDVVQGLTPQDFSITENGAPVATILSPPARRRPHPRKPPFGFLPTAADPWGTGN
;
A
#
# COMPACT_ATOMS: atom_id res chain seq x y z
N MET A 1 54.71 -15.21 38.08
CA MET A 1 54.19 -15.94 36.90
C MET A 1 52.64 -16.10 36.81
N PRO A 2 51.77 -15.24 37.40
CA PRO A 2 50.31 -15.36 37.18
C PRO A 2 49.78 -14.48 36.02
N ILE A 3 50.50 -13.42 35.63
CA ILE A 3 50.05 -12.41 34.65
C ILE A 3 49.87 -13.01 33.24
N CYS A 4 50.73 -13.94 32.83
CA CYS A 4 50.65 -14.59 31.51
C CYS A 4 49.43 -15.53 31.36
N LEU A 5 48.92 -16.08 32.46
CA LEU A 5 47.73 -16.95 32.45
C LEU A 5 46.42 -16.13 32.33
N ILE A 6 46.39 -14.93 32.93
CA ILE A 6 45.25 -14.01 32.82
C ILE A 6 45.12 -13.50 31.38
N LEU A 7 46.22 -13.09 30.76
CA LEU A 7 46.23 -12.62 29.36
C LEU A 7 45.79 -13.70 28.35
N ARG A 8 46.12 -14.98 28.61
CA ARG A 8 45.77 -16.10 27.71
C ARG A 8 44.28 -16.45 27.70
N ASN A 9 43.55 -16.17 28.79
CA ASN A 9 42.12 -16.51 28.92
C ASN A 9 41.20 -15.30 28.69
N VAL A 10 41.67 -14.08 28.96
CA VAL A 10 40.87 -12.84 28.82
C VAL A 10 40.82 -12.35 27.37
N MET A 11 41.88 -12.56 26.58
CA MET A 11 41.95 -12.11 25.20
C MET A 11 40.88 -12.71 24.25
N PRO A 12 40.58 -14.03 24.26
CA PRO A 12 39.52 -14.58 23.41
C PRO A 12 38.13 -14.10 23.84
N LEU A 13 37.93 -13.85 25.14
CA LEU A 13 36.66 -13.36 25.70
C LEU A 13 36.41 -11.90 25.31
N LEU A 14 37.46 -11.08 25.29
CA LEU A 14 37.41 -9.70 24.81
C LEU A 14 37.17 -9.65 23.30
N CYS A 15 37.78 -10.57 22.54
CA CYS A 15 37.52 -10.72 21.11
C CYS A 15 36.07 -11.14 20.84
N TRP A 16 35.52 -12.08 21.63
CA TRP A 16 34.10 -12.46 21.57
C TRP A 16 33.15 -11.31 21.91
N LEU A 17 33.50 -10.48 22.89
CA LEU A 17 32.68 -9.35 23.31
C LEU A 17 32.71 -8.22 22.25
N VAL A 18 33.88 -7.97 21.65
CA VAL A 18 34.04 -6.99 20.56
C VAL A 18 33.37 -7.48 19.28
N CYS A 19 33.63 -8.72 18.85
CA CYS A 19 33.04 -9.27 17.63
C CYS A 19 31.53 -9.56 17.78
N GLY A 20 31.10 -10.09 18.93
CA GLY A 20 29.69 -10.34 19.23
C GLY A 20 28.89 -9.05 19.41
N GLY A 21 29.50 -8.03 20.04
CA GLY A 21 28.91 -6.69 20.13
C GLY A 21 28.78 -6.00 18.76
N LEU A 22 29.73 -6.22 17.84
CA LEU A 22 29.69 -5.65 16.50
C LEU A 22 28.53 -6.20 15.65
N VAL A 23 28.19 -7.49 15.81
CA VAL A 23 27.07 -8.12 15.10
C VAL A 23 25.71 -7.59 15.58
N ALA A 24 25.59 -7.18 16.84
CA ALA A 24 24.38 -6.58 17.38
C ALA A 24 24.14 -5.13 16.91
N LEU A 25 25.14 -4.48 16.31
CA LEU A 25 25.04 -3.11 15.79
C LEU A 25 24.57 -3.03 14.34
N VAL A 26 24.31 -4.17 13.68
CA VAL A 26 23.79 -4.17 12.31
C VAL A 26 22.35 -3.64 12.37
N PRO A 27 22.06 -2.47 11.76
CA PRO A 27 20.70 -1.97 11.68
C PRO A 27 19.84 -3.04 10.97
N PRO A 28 18.62 -3.35 11.46
CA PRO A 28 17.72 -4.20 10.69
C PRO A 28 17.55 -3.58 9.31
N ALA A 29 17.62 -4.41 8.27
CA ALA A 29 17.44 -3.96 6.90
C ALA A 29 16.16 -3.11 6.83
N ALA A 30 16.32 -1.83 6.53
CA ALA A 30 15.22 -0.90 6.47
C ALA A 30 14.20 -1.43 5.45
N SER A 31 12.96 -1.61 5.90
CA SER A 31 11.86 -2.12 5.10
C SER A 31 11.77 -1.36 3.79
N ALA A 32 11.84 -2.08 2.67
CA ALA A 32 11.60 -1.52 1.36
C ALA A 32 10.21 -0.88 1.34
N GLN A 33 10.14 0.42 1.04
CA GLN A 33 8.87 1.06 0.71
C GLN A 33 8.46 0.54 -0.66
N ARG A 34 7.43 -0.31 -0.68
CA ARG A 34 6.87 -0.84 -1.92
C ARG A 34 5.86 0.16 -2.46
N PHE A 35 6.11 0.64 -3.67
CA PHE A 35 5.18 1.51 -4.40
C PHE A 35 4.65 0.73 -5.60
N ASP A 36 3.42 0.23 -5.48
CA ASP A 36 2.72 -0.44 -6.58
C ASP A 36 1.81 0.58 -7.29
N LEU A 37 1.96 0.67 -8.60
CA LEU A 37 1.16 1.53 -9.48
C LEU A 37 0.20 0.63 -10.27
N PHE A 38 -1.10 0.83 -10.12
CA PHE A 38 -2.12 -0.01 -10.73
C PHE A 38 -3.30 0.84 -11.21
N ASP A 39 -4.12 0.27 -12.11
CA ASP A 39 -5.30 0.93 -12.68
C ASP A 39 -4.96 2.26 -13.38
N VAL A 40 -3.83 2.26 -14.12
CA VAL A 40 -3.43 3.42 -14.91
C VAL A 40 -4.30 3.50 -16.15
N ASP A 41 -5.03 4.59 -16.29
CA ASP A 41 -5.77 4.92 -17.51
C ASP A 41 -5.01 5.99 -18.29
N ILE A 42 -4.60 5.62 -19.52
CA ILE A 42 -3.91 6.49 -20.49
C ILE A 42 -4.78 6.81 -21.72
N THR A 43 -6.04 6.35 -21.74
CA THR A 43 -6.92 6.50 -22.91
C THR A 43 -7.33 7.97 -23.15
N ALA A 44 -7.25 8.80 -22.11
CA ALA A 44 -7.64 10.21 -22.12
C ALA A 44 -6.43 11.17 -22.22
N PHE A 45 -5.35 10.76 -22.89
CA PHE A 45 -4.14 11.59 -23.07
C PHE A 45 -4.48 13.05 -23.46
N PRO A 46 -3.87 14.07 -22.83
CA PRO A 46 -2.71 14.00 -21.93
C PRO A 46 -3.03 13.73 -20.45
N LEU A 47 -4.30 13.49 -20.10
CA LEU A 47 -4.68 13.19 -18.72
C LEU A 47 -4.39 11.72 -18.41
N VAL A 48 -3.55 11.50 -17.39
CA VAL A 48 -3.28 10.17 -16.82
C VAL A 48 -3.97 10.06 -15.47
N THR A 49 -4.71 8.98 -15.26
CA THR A 49 -5.35 8.69 -13.97
C THR A 49 -4.72 7.45 -13.36
N ALA A 50 -4.45 7.48 -12.05
CA ALA A 50 -3.91 6.35 -11.31
C ALA A 50 -4.52 6.28 -9.90
N ARG A 51 -4.50 5.09 -9.30
CA ARG A 51 -4.95 4.88 -7.92
C ARG A 51 -3.76 4.62 -7.00
N PHE A 52 -3.78 5.25 -5.83
CA PHE A 52 -2.79 5.06 -4.78
C PHE A 52 -3.45 4.49 -3.51
N ILE A 53 -2.78 3.52 -2.88
CA ILE A 53 -3.16 2.95 -1.59
C ILE A 53 -1.93 2.96 -0.69
N ALA A 54 -2.06 3.47 0.52
CA ALA A 54 -1.03 3.38 1.54
C ALA A 54 -1.29 2.16 2.44
N LEU A 55 -0.24 1.35 2.63
CA LEU A 55 -0.26 0.16 3.50
C LEU A 55 0.74 0.34 4.63
N ASP A 56 0.40 -0.16 5.82
CA ASP A 56 1.31 -0.19 6.97
C ASP A 56 2.27 -1.39 6.93
N ALA A 57 3.09 -1.55 7.97
CA ALA A 57 4.08 -2.64 8.06
C ALA A 57 3.45 -4.04 8.12
N ASN A 58 2.17 -4.15 8.48
CA ASN A 58 1.42 -5.41 8.51
C ASN A 58 0.70 -5.69 7.18
N GLY A 59 0.73 -4.73 6.24
CA GLY A 59 -0.01 -4.79 4.98
C GLY A 59 -1.45 -4.29 5.10
N ASP A 60 -1.82 -3.67 6.23
CA ASP A 60 -3.15 -3.12 6.43
C ASP A 60 -3.27 -1.73 5.80
N VAL A 61 -4.46 -1.39 5.28
CA VAL A 61 -4.71 -0.08 4.67
C VAL A 61 -4.69 1.01 5.72
N VAL A 62 -3.83 2.01 5.52
CA VAL A 62 -3.79 3.22 6.35
C VAL A 62 -5.07 4.02 6.10
N GLN A 63 -5.88 4.18 7.15
CA GLN A 63 -7.17 4.88 7.11
C GLN A 63 -7.00 6.39 7.34
N GLY A 64 -7.99 7.17 6.93
CA GLY A 64 -8.08 8.60 7.25
C GLY A 64 -7.19 9.52 6.42
N LEU A 65 -6.45 8.98 5.43
CA LEU A 65 -5.67 9.78 4.50
C LEU A 65 -6.59 10.55 3.55
N THR A 66 -6.25 11.81 3.35
CA THR A 66 -6.92 12.75 2.48
C THR A 66 -6.01 13.11 1.30
N PRO A 67 -6.56 13.65 0.20
CA PRO A 67 -5.79 14.26 -0.87
C PRO A 67 -4.64 15.18 -0.44
N GLN A 68 -4.77 15.90 0.68
CA GLN A 68 -3.75 16.86 1.12
C GLN A 68 -2.52 16.19 1.76
N ASP A 69 -2.63 14.90 2.12
CA ASP A 69 -1.54 14.13 2.74
C ASP A 69 -0.56 13.58 1.70
N PHE A 70 -0.82 13.81 0.40
CA PHE A 70 0.00 13.33 -0.70
C PHE A 70 0.52 14.49 -1.54
N SER A 71 1.76 14.34 -2.02
CA SER A 71 2.33 15.21 -3.05
C SER A 71 2.77 14.36 -4.24
N ILE A 72 2.50 14.85 -5.45
CA ILE A 72 2.89 14.19 -6.69
C ILE A 72 3.83 15.13 -7.44
N THR A 73 4.98 14.58 -7.82
CA THR A 73 5.96 15.27 -8.65
C THR A 73 6.24 14.43 -9.89
N GLU A 74 6.50 15.10 -11.00
CA GLU A 74 6.99 14.49 -12.22
C GLU A 74 8.42 15.01 -12.43
N ASN A 75 9.40 14.10 -12.47
CA ASN A 75 10.82 14.43 -12.58
C ASN A 75 11.31 15.42 -11.49
N GLY A 76 10.73 15.36 -10.29
CA GLY A 76 11.06 16.24 -9.18
C GLY A 76 10.38 17.62 -9.21
N ALA A 77 9.57 17.91 -10.23
CA ALA A 77 8.76 19.12 -10.30
C ALA A 77 7.31 18.86 -9.84
N PRO A 78 6.68 19.74 -9.06
CA PRO A 78 5.26 19.62 -8.72
C PRO A 78 4.38 19.66 -9.98
N VAL A 79 3.39 18.77 -10.06
CA VAL A 79 2.44 18.73 -11.18
C VAL A 79 1.03 19.05 -10.69
N ALA A 80 0.28 19.80 -11.52
CA ALA A 80 -1.14 20.07 -11.28
C ALA A 80 -1.92 18.75 -11.31
N THR A 81 -2.33 18.29 -10.12
CA THR A 81 -3.01 17.00 -9.95
C THR A 81 -4.33 17.19 -9.23
N ILE A 82 -5.36 16.48 -9.67
CA ILE A 82 -6.66 16.42 -8.98
C ILE A 82 -6.67 15.17 -8.12
N LEU A 83 -6.40 15.34 -6.84
CA LEU A 83 -6.45 14.25 -5.87
C LEU A 83 -7.87 14.13 -5.32
N SER A 84 -8.50 12.97 -5.54
CA SER A 84 -9.87 12.70 -5.13
C SER A 84 -9.90 11.51 -4.17
N PRO A 85 -10.72 11.55 -3.10
CA PRO A 85 -10.94 10.38 -2.26
C PRO A 85 -11.57 9.25 -3.09
N PRO A 86 -11.42 7.97 -2.68
CA PRO A 86 -12.05 6.87 -3.40
C PRO A 86 -13.55 7.10 -3.50
N ALA A 87 -14.10 6.97 -4.71
CA ALA A 87 -15.53 7.08 -4.93
C ALA A 87 -16.25 6.11 -3.97
N ARG A 88 -17.21 6.64 -3.19
CA ARG A 88 -18.07 5.78 -2.36
C ARG A 88 -18.68 4.74 -3.29
N ARG A 89 -18.47 3.44 -3.02
CA ARG A 89 -19.22 2.40 -3.72
C ARG A 89 -20.69 2.77 -3.60
N ARG A 90 -21.36 3.08 -4.71
CA ARG A 90 -22.82 3.08 -4.72
C ARG A 90 -23.23 1.69 -4.23
N PRO A 91 -24.25 1.56 -3.37
CA PRO A 91 -24.84 0.25 -3.12
C PRO A 91 -25.13 -0.35 -4.50
N HIS A 92 -24.48 -1.47 -4.82
CA HIS A 92 -24.83 -2.18 -6.04
C HIS A 92 -26.33 -2.48 -5.91
N PRO A 93 -27.16 -2.18 -6.92
CA PRO A 93 -28.51 -2.71 -6.96
C PRO A 93 -28.36 -4.21 -6.74
N ARG A 94 -28.96 -4.74 -5.65
CA ARG A 94 -29.02 -6.19 -5.49
C ARG A 94 -29.63 -6.69 -6.80
N LYS A 95 -28.92 -7.56 -7.52
CA LYS A 95 -29.53 -8.29 -8.63
C LYS A 95 -30.87 -8.82 -8.07
N PRO A 96 -32.02 -8.45 -8.66
CA PRO A 96 -33.25 -9.09 -8.25
C PRO A 96 -33.02 -10.60 -8.38
N PRO A 97 -33.56 -11.41 -7.46
CA PRO A 97 -33.50 -12.85 -7.60
C PRO A 97 -33.98 -13.19 -9.02
N PHE A 98 -33.19 -14.02 -9.73
CA PHE A 98 -33.54 -14.53 -11.05
C PHE A 98 -34.99 -15.03 -10.99
N GLY A 99 -35.91 -14.32 -11.66
CA GLY A 99 -37.34 -14.67 -11.60
C GLY A 99 -38.32 -13.55 -11.93
N PHE A 100 -37.95 -12.28 -11.79
CA PHE A 100 -38.83 -11.17 -12.20
C PHE A 100 -38.42 -10.63 -13.57
N LEU A 101 -38.78 -11.37 -14.62
CA LEU A 101 -39.06 -10.73 -15.90
C LEU A 101 -40.33 -9.87 -15.68
N PRO A 102 -40.33 -8.56 -16.00
CA PRO A 102 -41.59 -7.89 -16.20
C PRO A 102 -42.27 -8.59 -17.38
N THR A 103 -43.38 -9.29 -17.10
CA THR A 103 -44.33 -9.70 -18.14
C THR A 103 -44.55 -8.49 -19.03
N ALA A 104 -44.22 -8.64 -20.31
CA ALA A 104 -44.42 -7.61 -21.31
C ALA A 104 -45.87 -7.10 -21.17
N ALA A 105 -46.02 -5.82 -20.87
CA ALA A 105 -47.32 -5.18 -20.94
C ALA A 105 -47.79 -5.29 -22.40
N ASP A 106 -48.89 -5.99 -22.62
CA ASP A 106 -49.55 -6.09 -23.92
C ASP A 106 -49.84 -4.67 -24.46
N PRO A 107 -49.42 -4.32 -25.70
CA PRO A 107 -49.67 -2.98 -26.24
C PRO A 107 -51.12 -2.78 -26.73
N TRP A 108 -51.94 -3.84 -26.72
CA TRP A 108 -53.26 -3.85 -27.35
C TRP A 108 -54.31 -4.36 -26.38
N GLY A 109 -54.67 -3.51 -25.42
CA GLY A 109 -55.85 -3.71 -24.58
C GLY A 109 -57.12 -3.65 -25.41
N THR A 110 -57.66 -4.82 -25.78
CA THR A 110 -59.05 -4.96 -26.22
C THR A 110 -59.82 -5.62 -25.07
N GLY A 111 -60.41 -4.78 -24.22
CA GLY A 111 -61.34 -5.21 -23.18
C GLY A 111 -62.77 -4.99 -23.66
N ASN A 112 -63.57 -6.07 -23.58
CA ASN A 112 -65.03 -6.07 -23.65
C ASN A 112 -65.67 -5.21 -22.55
#